data_AF-A0A4Y3WQ45-F1
#
_entry.id   AF-A0A4Y3WQ45-F1
#
_cell.length_a   1.000
_cell.length_b   1.000
_cell.length_c   1.000
_cell.angle_alpha   90.00
_cell.angle_beta   90.00
_cell.angle_gamma   90.00
#
_symmetry.space_group_name_H-M   'P 1'
#
loop_
_entity.id
_entity.type
_entity.pdbx_description
1 polymer ?
#
loop_
_entity_poly.entity_id
_entity_poly.type
_entity_poly.pdbx_seq_one_letter_code
_entity_poly.pdbx_strand_id
1 'polypeptide(L)'
;MRALRDRPCMLHRFPTGVTGEKVHQKRLPRGAPDWVETVRVHFPRWNRTADELCVQHPADVVWAVQMSTVEFHPWNSRRGHVEQPDEWRIDLDPMPEASYDDVRRVAHVVHEVLDELGATGFPKTSGGSGMHVYVRIPPEHGFADVRRSAHAFAREVGRRCDLVDLTWWRKDRDPASVFVDYNQNARDHTIRSAYSVRGVPEAVVSTPIRWDEVDDADPRDFTIATVPARFVELGDLHAGIDDAPFSLAPLLDWADRDAHEGAEEPPEPQDLDA
;
A
#
# COMPACT_ATOMS: atom_id res chain seq x y z
N MET A 1 5.97 14.44 0.26
CA MET A 1 7.20 13.91 0.92
C MET A 1 6.87 12.84 1.96
N ARG A 2 5.88 13.03 2.84
CA ARG A 2 5.58 12.10 3.96
C ARG A 2 5.52 10.62 3.57
N ALA A 3 4.83 10.30 2.48
CA ALA A 3 4.69 8.93 2.01
C ALA A 3 5.98 8.29 1.45
N LEU A 4 7.06 9.05 1.26
CA LEU A 4 8.33 8.57 0.68
C LEU A 4 9.54 8.77 1.61
N ARG A 5 9.46 9.72 2.55
CA ARG A 5 10.59 10.13 3.37
C ARG A 5 11.13 8.94 4.16
N ASP A 6 12.45 8.75 4.09
CA ASP A 6 13.18 7.66 4.75
C ASP A 6 12.79 6.25 4.29
N ARG A 7 11.98 6.09 3.24
CA ARG A 7 11.56 4.77 2.75
C ARG A 7 12.43 4.34 1.57
N PRO A 8 12.93 3.09 1.54
CA PRO A 8 13.36 2.47 0.29
C PRO A 8 12.20 2.53 -0.70
N CYS A 9 12.47 2.92 -1.94
CA CYS A 9 11.43 3.14 -2.93
C CYS A 9 11.80 2.51 -4.27
N MET A 10 10.98 1.56 -4.71
CA MET A 10 10.98 1.08 -6.09
C MET A 10 10.34 2.15 -6.99
N LEU A 11 10.89 2.29 -8.20
CA LEU A 11 10.42 3.25 -9.20
C LEU A 11 9.85 2.50 -10.40
N HIS A 12 8.64 2.85 -10.83
CA HIS A 12 8.15 2.47 -12.15
C HIS A 12 8.35 3.61 -13.13
N ARG A 13 9.16 3.33 -14.14
CA ARG A 13 9.60 4.32 -15.13
C ARG A 13 8.98 4.01 -16.49
N PHE A 14 8.68 5.08 -17.24
CA PHE A 14 8.07 5.02 -18.55
C PHE A 14 8.87 5.90 -19.53
N PRO A 15 10.07 5.46 -19.96
CA PRO A 15 10.99 6.29 -20.75
C PRO A 15 10.43 6.76 -22.09
N THR A 16 9.51 5.99 -22.68
CA THR A 16 8.84 6.29 -23.95
C THR A 16 7.38 6.73 -23.77
N GLY A 17 6.95 7.03 -22.54
CA GLY A 17 5.58 7.39 -22.19
C GLY A 17 4.75 6.22 -21.65
N VAL A 18 3.59 6.52 -21.06
CA VAL A 18 2.74 5.55 -20.32
C VAL A 18 2.12 4.46 -21.19
N THR A 19 2.08 4.65 -22.51
CA THR A 19 1.65 3.63 -23.48
C THR A 19 2.78 2.70 -23.91
N GLY A 20 4.02 2.98 -23.49
CA GLY A 20 5.21 2.19 -23.79
C GLY A 20 5.52 1.12 -22.74
N GLU A 21 6.73 0.58 -22.81
CA GLU A 21 7.20 -0.43 -21.84
C GLU A 21 7.47 0.21 -20.47
N LYS A 22 6.92 -0.43 -19.44
CA LYS A 22 7.15 -0.08 -18.04
C LYS A 22 8.43 -0.73 -17.54
N VAL A 23 9.35 0.08 -17.01
CA VAL A 23 10.58 -0.39 -16.38
C VAL A 23 10.40 -0.42 -14.86
N HIS A 24 10.51 -1.61 -14.27
CA HIS A 24 10.54 -1.82 -12.83
C HIS A 24 11.98 -1.65 -12.31
N GLN A 25 12.25 -0.57 -11.57
CA GLN A 25 13.59 -0.24 -11.08
C GLN A 25 13.65 -0.26 -9.55
N LYS A 26 14.29 -1.30 -9.01
CA LYS A 26 14.67 -1.39 -7.60
C LYS A 26 16.00 -0.69 -7.33
N ARG A 27 17.06 -1.16 -8.00
CA ARG A 27 18.43 -0.65 -7.82
C ARG A 27 18.62 0.69 -8.54
N LEU A 28 19.25 1.64 -7.87
CA LEU A 28 19.68 2.90 -8.48
C LEU A 28 20.66 2.67 -9.65
N PRO A 29 20.52 3.40 -10.78
CA PRO A 29 21.44 3.28 -11.90
C PRO A 29 22.83 3.81 -11.55
N ARG A 30 23.86 3.29 -12.24
CA ARG A 30 25.22 3.85 -12.17
C ARG A 30 25.20 5.30 -12.69
N GLY A 31 25.87 6.20 -11.98
CA GLY A 31 25.92 7.62 -12.34
C GLY A 31 24.76 8.46 -11.79
N ALA A 32 23.99 7.93 -10.83
CA ALA A 32 23.11 8.77 -10.01
C ALA A 32 23.94 9.86 -9.30
N PRO A 33 23.41 11.08 -9.11
CA PRO A 33 24.13 12.14 -8.42
C PRO A 33 24.51 11.77 -6.98
N ASP A 34 25.66 12.24 -6.52
CA ASP A 34 26.21 11.91 -5.18
C ASP A 34 25.29 12.31 -4.01
N TRP A 35 24.38 13.26 -4.22
CA TRP A 35 23.43 13.70 -3.21
C TRP A 35 22.21 12.79 -3.09
N VAL A 36 21.98 11.88 -4.03
CA VAL A 36 20.84 10.94 -3.98
C VAL A 36 21.18 9.81 -3.01
N GLU A 37 20.41 9.72 -1.93
CA GLU A 37 20.61 8.70 -0.92
C GLU A 37 19.94 7.36 -1.28
N THR A 38 20.48 6.28 -0.71
CA THR A 38 19.95 4.94 -0.89
C THR A 38 19.79 4.19 0.43
N VAL A 39 18.93 3.18 0.40
CA VAL A 39 18.86 2.15 1.44
C VAL A 39 19.13 0.80 0.81
N ARG A 40 20.01 0.03 1.45
CA ARG A 40 20.25 -1.35 1.05
C ARG A 40 19.13 -2.25 1.59
N VAL A 41 18.42 -2.88 0.68
CA VAL A 41 17.43 -3.93 0.99
C VAL A 41 17.98 -5.29 0.58
N HIS A 42 17.53 -6.35 1.26
CA HIS A 42 17.86 -7.74 0.95
C HIS A 42 16.63 -8.45 0.37
N PHE A 43 16.84 -9.41 -0.51
CA PHE A 43 15.80 -10.24 -1.10
C PHE A 43 16.17 -11.70 -0.83
N PRO A 44 15.60 -12.31 0.23
CA PRO A 44 16.00 -13.64 0.70
C PRO A 44 15.86 -14.71 -0.37
N ARG A 45 14.75 -14.69 -1.12
CA ARG A 45 14.46 -15.65 -2.19
C ARG A 45 15.60 -15.81 -3.19
N TRP A 46 16.28 -14.72 -3.52
CA TRP A 46 17.39 -14.71 -4.48
C TRP A 46 18.77 -14.59 -3.82
N ASN A 47 18.79 -14.45 -2.50
CA ASN A 47 19.93 -14.02 -1.70
C ASN A 47 20.68 -12.83 -2.33
N ARG A 48 19.94 -11.80 -2.74
CA ARG A 48 20.46 -10.60 -3.41
C ARG A 48 20.18 -9.35 -2.59
N THR A 49 20.95 -8.30 -2.84
CA THR A 49 20.66 -6.96 -2.30
C THR A 49 20.39 -5.98 -3.44
N ALA A 50 19.67 -4.90 -3.13
CA ALA A 50 19.59 -3.71 -3.98
C ALA A 50 19.77 -2.47 -3.11
N ASP A 51 20.43 -1.45 -3.65
CA ASP A 51 20.44 -0.12 -3.05
C ASP A 51 19.33 0.68 -3.76
N GLU A 52 18.19 0.83 -3.08
CA GLU A 52 17.00 1.51 -3.60
C GLU A 52 16.99 2.99 -3.22
N LEU A 53 16.24 3.80 -3.97
CA LEU A 53 16.11 5.24 -3.70
C LEU A 53 15.59 5.46 -2.28
N CYS A 54 16.25 6.34 -1.53
CA CYS A 54 15.76 6.83 -0.25
C CYS A 54 15.47 8.32 -0.37
N VAL A 55 14.19 8.67 -0.43
CA VAL A 55 13.79 10.07 -0.59
C VAL A 55 14.03 10.83 0.72
N GLN A 56 14.86 11.88 0.66
CA GLN A 56 15.22 12.75 1.79
C GLN A 56 14.77 14.20 1.55
N HIS A 57 14.75 14.62 0.30
CA HIS A 57 14.48 15.98 -0.15
C HIS A 57 13.55 15.97 -1.37
N PRO A 58 12.78 17.04 -1.63
CA PRO A 58 11.97 17.15 -2.84
C PRO A 58 12.80 16.98 -4.14
N ALA A 59 14.09 17.35 -4.11
CA ALA A 59 15.01 17.16 -5.21
C ALA A 59 15.14 15.69 -5.63
N ASP A 60 15.09 14.72 -4.69
CA ASP A 60 15.16 13.29 -5.00
C ASP A 60 13.97 12.85 -5.88
N VAL A 61 12.78 13.38 -5.57
CA VAL A 61 11.55 13.13 -6.34
C VAL A 61 11.66 13.74 -7.73
N VAL A 62 12.12 14.99 -7.82
CA VAL A 62 12.32 15.67 -9.13
C VAL A 62 13.33 14.93 -9.98
N TRP A 63 14.43 14.44 -9.39
CA TRP A 63 15.42 13.63 -10.11
C TRP A 63 14.83 12.30 -10.59
N ALA A 64 14.05 11.60 -9.76
CA ALA A 64 13.38 10.38 -10.17
C ALA A 64 12.42 10.64 -11.34
N VAL A 65 11.66 11.74 -11.31
CA VAL A 65 10.79 12.17 -12.41
C VAL A 65 11.59 12.50 -13.68
N GLN A 66 12.73 13.20 -13.57
CA GLN A 66 13.64 13.45 -14.70
C GLN A 66 14.13 12.14 -15.33
N MET A 67 14.26 11.08 -14.54
CA MET A 67 14.56 9.73 -15.02
C MET A 67 13.32 9.01 -15.58
N SER A 68 12.24 9.70 -15.90
CA SER A 68 10.97 9.15 -16.41
C SER A 68 10.21 8.29 -15.40
N THR A 69 10.42 8.48 -14.10
CA THR A 69 9.57 7.84 -13.07
C THR A 69 8.17 8.45 -13.09
N VAL A 70 7.16 7.59 -13.11
CA VAL A 70 5.74 8.00 -12.97
C VAL A 70 5.17 7.50 -11.65
N GLU A 71 5.50 6.28 -11.26
CA GLU A 71 4.97 5.68 -10.03
C GLU A 71 6.08 5.45 -8.99
N PHE A 72 5.79 5.84 -7.74
CA PHE A 72 6.64 5.60 -6.58
C PHE A 72 6.03 4.52 -5.70
N HIS A 73 6.82 3.49 -5.40
CA HIS A 73 6.41 2.31 -4.63
C HIS A 73 7.30 2.15 -3.39
N PRO A 74 7.03 2.92 -2.32
CA PRO A 74 7.80 2.86 -1.10
C PRO A 74 7.50 1.58 -0.30
N TRP A 75 8.52 1.05 0.36
CA TRP A 75 8.36 0.00 1.36
C TRP A 75 7.51 0.51 2.53
N ASN A 76 6.80 -0.39 3.22
CA ASN A 76 6.07 -0.09 4.46
C ASN A 76 6.98 0.03 5.68
N SER A 77 8.29 0.08 5.48
CA SER A 77 9.32 0.30 6.49
C SER A 77 10.19 1.52 6.14
N ARG A 78 10.98 1.99 7.12
CA ARG A 78 11.92 3.12 6.96
C ARG A 78 13.36 2.65 7.11
N ARG A 79 14.30 3.46 6.64
CA ARG A 79 15.75 3.17 6.63
C ARG A 79 16.35 2.81 7.98
N GLY A 80 15.75 3.30 9.08
CA GLY A 80 16.19 2.97 10.44
C GLY A 80 15.85 1.54 10.85
N HIS A 81 14.78 0.96 10.29
CA HIS A 81 14.25 -0.36 10.63
C HIS A 81 13.66 -1.04 9.39
N VAL A 82 14.48 -1.35 8.39
CA VAL A 82 14.01 -1.86 7.08
C VAL A 82 13.21 -3.16 7.20
N GLU A 83 13.56 -4.01 8.17
CA GLU A 83 12.90 -5.29 8.40
C GLU A 83 11.71 -5.22 9.38
N GLN A 84 11.40 -4.03 9.91
CA GLN A 84 10.28 -3.82 10.83
C GLN A 84 9.37 -2.71 10.27
N PRO A 85 8.26 -3.09 9.60
CA PRO A 85 7.33 -2.11 9.05
C PRO A 85 6.81 -1.14 10.09
N ASP A 86 6.63 0.12 9.67
CA ASP A 86 5.94 1.14 10.44
C ASP A 86 4.55 1.44 9.84
N GLU A 87 4.19 0.84 8.70
CA GLU A 87 2.86 0.93 8.10
C GLU A 87 2.22 -0.46 8.00
N TRP A 88 1.04 -0.60 8.60
CA TRP A 88 0.10 -1.64 8.25
C TRP A 88 -0.79 -1.12 7.11
N ARG A 89 -0.85 -1.88 6.00
CA ARG A 89 -1.52 -1.49 4.76
C ARG A 89 -2.71 -2.41 4.51
N ILE A 90 -3.89 -1.83 4.42
CA ILE A 90 -5.12 -2.52 4.03
C ILE A 90 -5.38 -2.15 2.56
N ASP A 91 -5.46 -3.15 1.69
CA ASP A 91 -5.68 -2.96 0.26
C ASP A 91 -6.97 -3.67 -0.15
N LEU A 92 -7.90 -2.91 -0.70
CA LEU A 92 -9.21 -3.37 -1.17
C LEU A 92 -9.14 -3.49 -2.69
N ASP A 93 -8.91 -4.71 -3.18
CA ASP A 93 -8.75 -5.03 -4.60
C ASP A 93 -10.03 -5.67 -5.15
N PRO A 94 -10.91 -4.94 -5.87
CA PRO A 94 -12.08 -5.54 -6.47
C PRO A 94 -11.71 -6.55 -7.56
N MET A 95 -12.38 -7.69 -7.56
CA MET A 95 -12.31 -8.66 -8.65
C MET A 95 -13.02 -8.12 -9.91
N PRO A 96 -12.81 -8.72 -11.09
CA PRO A 96 -13.16 -8.10 -12.37
C PRO A 96 -14.64 -7.68 -12.55
N GLU A 97 -15.57 -8.27 -11.81
CA GLU A 97 -17.00 -7.96 -11.86
C GLU A 97 -17.47 -7.10 -10.67
N ALA A 98 -16.63 -6.91 -9.64
CA ALA A 98 -16.93 -6.05 -8.50
C ALA A 98 -16.86 -4.57 -8.88
N SER A 99 -17.82 -3.79 -8.39
CA SER A 99 -17.90 -2.36 -8.66
C SER A 99 -17.08 -1.53 -7.65
N TYR A 100 -16.87 -0.25 -7.94
CA TYR A 100 -16.27 0.66 -6.96
C TYR A 100 -17.21 0.89 -5.75
N ASP A 101 -18.52 0.75 -5.93
CA ASP A 101 -19.48 0.80 -4.82
C ASP A 101 -19.32 -0.40 -3.87
N ASP A 102 -18.93 -1.57 -4.39
CA ASP A 102 -18.59 -2.72 -3.56
C ASP A 102 -17.32 -2.46 -2.75
N VAL A 103 -16.32 -1.79 -3.33
CA VAL A 103 -15.12 -1.32 -2.61
C VAL A 103 -15.49 -0.34 -1.49
N ARG A 104 -16.40 0.62 -1.75
CA ARG A 104 -16.90 1.57 -0.75
C ARG A 104 -17.61 0.87 0.41
N ARG A 105 -18.46 -0.13 0.11
CA ARG A 105 -19.13 -0.94 1.13
C ARG A 105 -18.13 -1.65 2.04
N VAL A 106 -17.12 -2.29 1.46
CA VAL A 106 -16.05 -2.94 2.23
C VAL A 106 -15.23 -1.91 3.01
N ALA A 107 -14.96 -0.74 2.45
CA ALA A 107 -14.24 0.34 3.14
C ALA A 107 -14.98 0.85 4.39
N HIS A 108 -16.31 0.92 4.37
CA HIS A 108 -17.10 1.26 5.56
C HIS A 108 -16.97 0.21 6.66
N VAL A 109 -17.00 -1.08 6.31
CA VAL A 109 -16.77 -2.16 7.29
C VAL A 109 -15.34 -2.12 7.82
N VAL A 110 -14.35 -1.83 6.98
CA VAL A 110 -12.97 -1.58 7.42
C VAL A 110 -12.91 -0.43 8.42
N HIS A 111 -13.60 0.68 8.16
CA HIS A 111 -13.65 1.83 9.06
C HIS A 111 -14.28 1.46 10.41
N GLU A 112 -15.41 0.73 10.40
CA GLU A 112 -16.09 0.24 11.60
C GLU A 112 -15.15 -0.61 12.47
N VAL A 113 -14.46 -1.60 11.87
CA VAL A 113 -13.54 -2.47 12.61
C VAL A 113 -12.33 -1.68 13.13
N LEU A 114 -11.83 -0.69 12.38
CA LEU A 114 -10.75 0.19 12.85
C LEU A 114 -11.21 1.05 14.05
N ASP A 115 -12.42 1.60 14.01
CA ASP A 115 -13.00 2.38 15.11
C ASP A 115 -13.16 1.54 16.38
N GLU A 116 -13.63 0.29 16.26
CA GLU A 116 -13.73 -0.65 17.38
C GLU A 116 -12.37 -0.97 18.01
N LEU A 117 -11.32 -1.07 17.18
CA LEU A 117 -9.95 -1.27 17.64
C LEU A 117 -9.33 0.00 18.23
N GLY A 118 -9.93 1.18 18.01
CA GLY A 118 -9.33 2.48 18.30
C GLY A 118 -8.14 2.82 17.40
N ALA A 119 -8.05 2.20 16.22
CA ALA A 119 -7.00 2.45 15.24
C ALA A 119 -7.40 3.57 14.28
N THR A 120 -6.51 4.55 14.05
CA THR A 120 -6.77 5.60 13.05
C THR A 120 -6.35 5.14 11.65
N GLY A 121 -7.33 4.94 10.78
CA GLY A 121 -7.11 4.65 9.36
C GLY A 121 -6.99 5.92 8.50
N PHE A 122 -6.08 5.89 7.53
CA PHE A 122 -5.82 6.96 6.58
C PHE A 122 -6.13 6.49 5.15
N PRO A 123 -7.38 6.68 4.66
CA PRO A 123 -7.79 6.17 3.36
C PRO A 123 -7.20 6.97 2.20
N LYS A 124 -7.06 6.30 1.06
CA LYS A 124 -6.70 6.89 -0.23
C LYS A 124 -7.23 6.04 -1.37
N THR A 125 -7.61 6.69 -2.48
CA THR A 125 -7.85 5.96 -3.72
C THR A 125 -6.55 5.30 -4.19
N SER A 126 -6.62 4.13 -4.83
CA SER A 126 -5.44 3.50 -5.42
C SER A 126 -4.96 4.22 -6.70
N GLY A 127 -5.83 5.07 -7.30
CA GLY A 127 -5.73 5.56 -8.68
C GLY A 127 -6.17 4.52 -9.72
N GLY A 128 -6.84 3.45 -9.31
CA GLY A 128 -7.40 2.41 -10.18
C GLY A 128 -8.77 2.03 -9.67
N SER A 129 -9.09 0.74 -9.67
CA SER A 129 -10.37 0.23 -9.17
C SER A 129 -10.41 0.04 -7.65
N GLY A 130 -9.26 -0.05 -6.96
CA GLY A 130 -9.21 -0.32 -5.52
C GLY A 130 -9.06 0.92 -4.62
N MET A 131 -9.07 0.68 -3.31
CA MET A 131 -8.82 1.67 -2.25
C MET A 131 -7.79 1.12 -1.26
N HIS A 132 -6.89 1.98 -0.77
CA HIS A 132 -5.95 1.60 0.28
C HIS A 132 -6.26 2.38 1.55
N VAL A 133 -6.06 1.75 2.71
CA VAL A 133 -6.11 2.40 4.02
C VAL A 133 -4.79 2.12 4.72
N TYR A 134 -4.12 3.18 5.16
CA TYR A 134 -2.89 3.06 5.93
C TYR A 134 -3.16 3.23 7.41
N VAL A 135 -2.49 2.43 8.22
CA VAL A 135 -2.48 2.55 9.68
C VAL A 135 -1.02 2.62 10.11
N ARG A 136 -0.67 3.64 10.89
CA ARG A 136 0.67 3.76 11.49
C ARG A 136 0.81 2.72 12.59
N ILE A 137 1.92 2.02 12.62
CA ILE A 137 2.28 1.09 13.68
C ILE A 137 3.71 1.39 14.18
N PRO A 138 4.05 1.10 15.45
CA PRO A 138 5.43 1.09 15.91
C PRO A 138 6.26 0.05 15.11
N PRO A 139 7.52 0.37 14.73
CA PRO A 139 8.40 -0.56 14.02
C PRO A 139 8.99 -1.62 14.98
N GLU A 140 8.12 -2.38 15.64
CA GLU A 140 8.47 -3.38 16.66
C GLU A 140 8.38 -4.81 16.11
N HIS A 141 7.57 -5.00 15.07
CA HIS A 141 7.24 -6.31 14.48
C HIS A 141 7.89 -6.50 13.12
N GLY A 142 8.21 -7.75 12.77
CA GLY A 142 8.67 -8.12 11.43
C GLY A 142 7.54 -8.26 10.41
N PHE A 143 7.86 -8.34 9.11
CA PHE A 143 6.87 -8.49 8.03
C PHE A 143 5.87 -9.63 8.26
N ALA A 144 6.32 -10.78 8.79
CA ALA A 144 5.46 -11.94 9.04
C ALA A 144 4.34 -11.62 10.03
N ASP A 145 4.67 -10.97 11.16
CA ASP A 145 3.70 -10.58 12.18
C ASP A 145 2.71 -9.52 11.66
N VAL A 146 3.20 -8.55 10.88
CA VAL A 146 2.35 -7.51 10.27
C VAL A 146 1.38 -8.13 9.26
N ARG A 147 1.87 -9.05 8.41
CA ARG A 147 1.05 -9.80 7.45
C ARG A 147 0.00 -10.67 8.16
N ARG A 148 0.40 -11.37 9.21
CA ARG A 148 -0.48 -12.20 10.04
C ARG A 148 -1.59 -11.37 10.69
N SER A 149 -1.22 -10.21 11.24
CA SER A 149 -2.17 -9.23 11.79
C SER A 149 -3.15 -8.73 10.73
N ALA A 150 -2.66 -8.40 9.53
CA ALA A 150 -3.48 -7.95 8.42
C ALA A 150 -4.46 -9.04 7.95
N HIS A 151 -4.04 -10.32 7.92
CA HIS A 151 -4.92 -11.44 7.58
C HIS A 151 -6.02 -11.66 8.63
N ALA A 152 -5.68 -11.59 9.92
CA ALA A 152 -6.67 -11.70 10.99
C ALA A 152 -7.70 -10.57 10.95
N PHE A 153 -7.26 -9.34 10.68
CA PHE A 153 -8.16 -8.21 10.43
C PHE A 153 -9.05 -8.46 9.21
N ALA A 154 -8.47 -8.90 8.09
CA ALA A 154 -9.22 -9.17 6.86
C ALA A 154 -10.30 -10.24 7.06
N ARG A 155 -10.03 -11.27 7.87
CA ARG A 155 -11.01 -12.28 8.28
C ARG A 155 -12.15 -11.68 9.07
N GLU A 156 -11.86 -10.76 10.00
CA GLU A 156 -12.90 -10.07 10.76
C GLU A 156 -13.80 -9.21 9.86
N VAL A 157 -13.22 -8.47 8.92
CA VAL A 157 -14.00 -7.73 7.90
C VAL A 157 -14.86 -8.70 7.09
N GLY A 158 -14.33 -9.86 6.69
CA GLY A 158 -15.07 -10.89 5.95
C GLY A 158 -16.17 -11.60 6.75
N ARG A 159 -16.11 -11.62 8.08
CA ARG A 159 -17.24 -12.08 8.92
C ARG A 159 -18.41 -11.10 8.91
N ARG A 160 -18.17 -9.83 8.56
CA ARG A 160 -19.15 -8.74 8.58
C ARG A 160 -19.61 -8.32 7.19
N CYS A 161 -18.89 -8.72 6.16
CA CYS A 161 -19.16 -8.33 4.78
C CYS A 161 -18.96 -9.52 3.83
N ASP A 162 -20.06 -10.07 3.32
CA ASP A 162 -20.05 -11.20 2.38
C ASP A 162 -19.39 -10.88 1.02
N LEU A 163 -19.09 -9.61 0.74
CA LEU A 163 -18.34 -9.20 -0.45
C LEU A 163 -16.84 -9.52 -0.33
N VAL A 164 -16.33 -9.75 0.88
CA VAL A 164 -14.90 -9.99 1.10
C VAL A 164 -14.54 -11.41 0.74
N ASP A 165 -13.54 -11.55 -0.12
CA ASP A 165 -12.91 -12.82 -0.44
C ASP A 165 -11.46 -12.80 0.07
N LEU A 166 -11.01 -13.90 0.68
CA LEU A 166 -9.64 -14.10 1.16
C LEU A 166 -8.98 -15.33 0.52
N THR A 167 -9.64 -15.95 -0.45
CA THR A 167 -9.18 -17.12 -1.18
C THR A 167 -7.83 -16.82 -1.79
N TRP A 168 -6.87 -17.72 -1.52
CA TRP A 168 -5.48 -17.50 -1.88
C TRP A 168 -5.29 -17.30 -3.39
N TRP A 169 -5.73 -18.27 -4.19
CA TRP A 169 -5.54 -18.26 -5.64
C TRP A 169 -6.53 -17.30 -6.31
N ARG A 170 -6.01 -16.27 -6.99
CA ARG A 170 -6.85 -15.28 -7.68
C ARG A 170 -7.87 -15.90 -8.65
N LYS A 171 -7.52 -17.00 -9.33
CA LYS A 171 -8.40 -17.71 -10.26
C LYS A 171 -9.60 -18.39 -9.60
N ASP A 172 -9.52 -18.64 -8.29
CA ASP A 172 -10.53 -19.37 -7.52
C ASP A 172 -11.42 -18.40 -6.70
N ARG A 173 -11.13 -17.08 -6.76
CA ARG A 173 -11.92 -16.03 -6.12
C ARG A 173 -13.23 -15.79 -6.88
N ASP A 174 -14.26 -15.40 -6.16
CA ASP A 174 -15.51 -14.94 -6.79
C ASP A 174 -15.23 -13.67 -7.60
N PRO A 175 -15.54 -13.62 -8.92
CA PRO A 175 -15.27 -12.45 -9.74
C PRO A 175 -16.01 -11.18 -9.30
N ALA A 176 -17.10 -11.31 -8.53
CA ALA A 176 -17.90 -10.20 -7.99
C ALA A 176 -17.47 -9.76 -6.57
N SER A 177 -16.43 -10.38 -6.00
CA SER A 177 -15.94 -10.06 -4.65
C SER A 177 -14.89 -8.95 -4.62
N VAL A 178 -14.58 -8.47 -3.41
CA VAL A 178 -13.45 -7.60 -3.10
C VAL A 178 -12.44 -8.40 -2.30
N PHE A 179 -11.22 -8.52 -2.83
CA PHE A 179 -10.12 -9.16 -2.13
C PHE A 179 -9.48 -8.16 -1.17
N VAL A 180 -9.48 -8.46 0.12
CA VAL A 180 -8.72 -7.68 1.11
C VAL A 180 -7.28 -8.22 1.13
N ASP A 181 -6.40 -7.58 0.37
CA ASP A 181 -5.05 -8.08 0.08
C ASP A 181 -4.09 -7.90 1.25
N TYR A 182 -4.16 -8.83 2.20
CA TYR A 182 -3.24 -8.91 3.33
C TYR A 182 -1.79 -9.14 2.93
N ASN A 183 -1.51 -9.67 1.72
CA ASN A 183 -0.15 -9.89 1.23
C ASN A 183 0.57 -8.59 0.86
N GLN A 184 -0.11 -7.46 0.74
CA GLN A 184 0.55 -6.15 0.60
C GLN A 184 1.45 -5.77 1.79
N ASN A 185 1.35 -6.51 2.90
CA ASN A 185 2.22 -6.37 4.08
C ASN A 185 3.41 -7.33 4.07
N ALA A 186 3.50 -8.22 3.08
CA ALA A 186 4.68 -9.05 2.89
C ALA A 186 5.85 -8.21 2.35
N ARG A 187 7.06 -8.74 2.49
CA ARG A 187 8.27 -8.10 1.99
C ARG A 187 8.20 -7.94 0.46
N ASP A 188 8.72 -6.83 -0.06
CA ASP A 188 8.88 -6.60 -1.51
C ASP A 188 7.56 -6.52 -2.31
N HIS A 189 6.44 -6.24 -1.65
CA HIS A 189 5.16 -5.95 -2.30
C HIS A 189 5.06 -4.47 -2.70
N THR A 190 4.63 -4.24 -3.94
CA THR A 190 4.53 -2.90 -4.51
C THR A 190 3.19 -2.27 -4.22
N ILE A 191 3.20 -1.14 -3.52
CA ILE A 191 2.03 -0.28 -3.37
C ILE A 191 2.40 1.15 -3.72
N ARG A 192 1.55 1.84 -4.49
CA ARG A 192 1.79 3.25 -4.81
C ARG A 192 1.66 4.12 -3.57
N SER A 193 2.62 5.03 -3.40
CA SER A 193 2.58 6.04 -2.35
C SER A 193 1.35 6.94 -2.50
N ALA A 194 0.93 7.57 -1.40
CA ALA A 194 0.04 8.73 -1.49
C ALA A 194 0.65 9.78 -2.44
N TYR A 195 -0.21 10.39 -3.26
CA TYR A 195 0.09 11.34 -4.31
C TYR A 195 0.95 10.83 -5.48
N SER A 196 1.23 9.52 -5.56
CA SER A 196 1.88 8.95 -6.75
C SER A 196 0.91 8.93 -7.92
N VAL A 197 1.39 9.36 -9.09
CA VAL A 197 0.68 9.20 -10.37
C VAL A 197 0.68 7.72 -10.77
N ARG A 198 -0.32 7.33 -11.56
CA ARG A 198 -0.42 6.03 -12.22
C ARG A 198 0.12 6.11 -13.64
N GLY A 199 0.84 5.08 -14.08
CA GLY A 199 1.34 4.96 -15.44
C GLY A 199 0.25 4.58 -16.44
N VAL A 200 -0.81 5.39 -16.55
CA VAL A 200 -1.93 5.22 -17.49
C VAL A 200 -2.23 6.56 -18.18
N PRO A 201 -2.83 6.58 -19.39
CA PRO A 201 -3.08 7.80 -20.16
C PRO A 201 -3.85 8.90 -19.40
N GLU A 202 -4.75 8.51 -18.52
CA GLU A 202 -5.59 9.40 -17.72
C GLU A 202 -4.80 10.12 -16.61
N ALA A 203 -3.58 9.67 -16.32
CA ALA A 203 -2.69 10.23 -15.29
C ALA A 203 -3.38 10.41 -13.92
N VAL A 204 -4.23 9.43 -13.57
CA VAL A 204 -4.90 9.37 -12.26
C VAL A 204 -3.88 9.19 -11.13
N VAL A 205 -4.23 9.69 -9.94
CA VAL A 205 -3.34 9.79 -8.79
C VAL A 205 -3.89 8.98 -7.63
N SER A 206 -3.02 8.23 -6.94
CA SER A 206 -3.39 7.60 -5.67
C SER A 206 -3.56 8.68 -4.60
N THR A 207 -4.79 9.07 -4.32
CA THR A 207 -5.08 10.34 -3.67
C THR A 207 -5.66 10.13 -2.28
N PRO A 208 -5.03 10.64 -1.21
CA PRO A 208 -5.64 10.74 0.10
C PRO A 208 -7.02 11.37 0.07
N ILE A 209 -7.95 10.75 0.78
CA ILE A 209 -9.32 11.23 0.98
C ILE A 209 -9.63 11.18 2.48
N ARG A 210 -10.67 11.87 2.90
CA ARG A 210 -11.25 11.71 4.23
C ARG A 210 -12.26 10.56 4.22
N TRP A 211 -12.57 10.02 5.39
CA TRP A 211 -13.59 8.97 5.52
C TRP A 211 -14.99 9.45 5.09
N ASP A 212 -15.32 10.73 5.34
CA ASP A 212 -16.59 11.33 4.89
C ASP A 212 -16.65 11.56 3.36
N GLU A 213 -15.55 11.38 2.63
CA GLU A 213 -15.50 11.47 1.17
C GLU A 213 -15.61 10.10 0.49
N VAL A 214 -15.64 8.99 1.22
CA VAL A 214 -15.60 7.63 0.63
C VAL A 214 -16.77 7.39 -0.33
N ASP A 215 -17.97 7.83 0.03
CA ASP A 215 -19.17 7.63 -0.78
C ASP A 215 -19.16 8.43 -2.09
N ASP A 216 -18.52 9.60 -2.08
CA ASP A 216 -18.53 10.54 -3.21
C ASP A 216 -17.25 10.47 -4.06
N ALA A 217 -16.16 9.93 -3.53
CA ALA A 217 -14.86 9.91 -4.20
C ALA A 217 -14.87 8.99 -5.43
N ASP A 218 -14.69 9.54 -6.63
CA ASP A 218 -14.39 8.76 -7.84
C ASP A 218 -12.88 8.81 -8.11
N PRO A 219 -12.16 7.66 -8.19
CA PRO A 219 -10.73 7.64 -8.52
C PRO A 219 -10.36 8.41 -9.80
N ARG A 220 -11.28 8.54 -10.76
CA ARG A 220 -11.09 9.23 -12.04
C ARG A 220 -11.06 10.76 -11.90
N ASP A 221 -11.63 11.30 -10.83
CA ASP A 221 -11.63 12.74 -10.56
C ASP A 221 -10.26 13.23 -10.06
N PHE A 222 -9.42 12.30 -9.58
CA PHE A 222 -8.10 12.62 -9.04
C PHE A 222 -7.01 12.37 -10.09
N THR A 223 -6.59 13.43 -10.76
CA THR A 223 -5.55 13.41 -11.80
C THR A 223 -4.41 14.36 -11.46
N ILE A 224 -3.31 14.28 -12.20
CA ILE A 224 -2.21 15.25 -12.09
C ILE A 224 -2.67 16.71 -12.29
N ALA A 225 -3.79 16.93 -12.99
CA ALA A 225 -4.35 18.26 -13.24
C ALA A 225 -5.26 18.76 -12.11
N THR A 226 -5.95 17.87 -11.38
CA THR A 226 -6.96 18.24 -10.38
C THR A 226 -6.42 18.21 -8.94
N VAL A 227 -5.53 17.27 -8.62
CA VAL A 227 -4.99 17.06 -7.27
C VAL A 227 -4.21 18.27 -6.72
N PRO A 228 -3.41 19.02 -7.50
CA PRO A 228 -2.69 20.17 -6.95
C PRO A 228 -3.60 21.25 -6.33
N ALA A 229 -4.71 21.58 -6.99
CA ALA A 229 -5.67 22.56 -6.47
C ALA A 229 -6.32 22.06 -5.18
N ARG A 230 -6.73 20.78 -5.16
CA ARG A 230 -7.27 20.12 -3.97
C ARG A 230 -6.28 20.11 -2.80
N PHE A 231 -4.99 19.87 -3.05
CA PHE A 231 -3.96 19.90 -2.02
C PHE A 231 -3.76 21.31 -1.43
N VAL A 232 -3.83 22.36 -2.26
CA VAL A 232 -3.78 23.75 -1.77
C VAL A 232 -4.98 24.07 -0.87
N GLU A 233 -6.15 23.57 -1.21
CA GLU A 233 -7.38 23.79 -0.44
C GLU A 233 -7.42 23.01 0.89
N LEU A 234 -7.12 21.72 0.84
CA LEU A 234 -7.34 20.80 1.98
C LEU A 234 -6.06 20.50 2.78
N GLY A 235 -4.88 20.76 2.22
CA GLY A 235 -3.60 20.34 2.78
C GLY A 235 -3.32 18.84 2.61
N ASP A 236 -2.36 18.35 3.40
CA ASP A 236 -2.00 16.93 3.48
C ASP A 236 -3.00 16.19 4.39
N LEU A 237 -3.94 15.44 3.79
CA LEU A 237 -4.93 14.68 4.56
C LEU A 237 -4.33 13.53 5.37
N HIS A 238 -3.07 13.15 5.11
CA HIS A 238 -2.32 12.18 5.92
C HIS A 238 -1.37 12.87 6.91
N ALA A 239 -1.49 14.17 7.17
CA ALA A 239 -0.56 14.92 8.01
C ALA A 239 -0.39 14.34 9.43
N GLY A 240 -1.46 13.80 10.02
CA GLY A 240 -1.48 13.25 11.37
C GLY A 240 -1.13 11.76 11.46
N ILE A 241 -0.74 11.09 10.37
CA ILE A 241 -0.45 9.64 10.38
C ILE A 241 0.64 9.25 11.37
N ASP A 242 1.65 10.09 11.55
CA ASP A 242 2.76 9.80 12.46
C ASP A 242 2.40 10.04 13.94
N ASP A 243 1.27 10.69 14.22
CA ASP A 243 0.79 11.03 15.57
C ASP A 243 -0.18 9.98 16.15
N ALA A 244 -0.58 8.98 15.34
CA ALA A 244 -1.58 7.97 15.71
C ALA A 244 -1.07 6.52 15.53
N PRO A 245 0.05 6.13 16.19
CA PRO A 245 0.52 4.75 16.13
C PRO A 245 -0.45 3.79 16.83
N PHE A 246 -0.80 2.71 16.15
CA PHE A 246 -1.61 1.60 16.65
C PHE A 246 -0.73 0.39 17.00
N SER A 247 -0.96 -0.24 18.16
CA SER A 247 -0.28 -1.48 18.53
C SER A 247 -0.94 -2.68 17.83
N LEU A 248 -0.16 -3.55 17.20
CA LEU A 248 -0.67 -4.76 16.55
C LEU A 248 -1.08 -5.88 17.52
N ALA A 249 -0.84 -5.74 18.82
CA ALA A 249 -1.12 -6.79 19.80
C ALA A 249 -2.56 -7.37 19.71
N PRO A 250 -3.63 -6.55 19.60
CA PRO A 250 -4.99 -7.09 19.47
C PRO A 250 -5.20 -7.94 18.20
N LEU A 251 -4.53 -7.59 17.09
CA LEU A 251 -4.63 -8.34 15.83
C LEU A 251 -3.83 -9.64 15.87
N LEU A 252 -2.70 -9.65 16.59
CA LEU A 252 -1.95 -10.88 16.87
C LEU A 252 -2.75 -11.82 17.77
N ASP A 253 -3.46 -11.31 18.77
CA ASP A 253 -4.38 -12.10 19.59
C ASP A 253 -5.51 -12.70 18.75
N TRP A 254 -6.07 -11.94 17.79
CA TRP A 254 -7.06 -12.47 16.84
C TRP A 254 -6.48 -13.57 15.96
N ALA A 255 -5.25 -13.40 15.48
CA ALA A 255 -4.57 -14.41 14.69
C ALA A 255 -4.30 -15.69 15.51
N ASP A 256 -3.92 -15.56 16.79
CA ASP A 256 -3.70 -16.67 17.71
C ASP A 256 -5.00 -17.44 17.98
N ARG A 257 -6.10 -16.71 18.20
CA ARG A 257 -7.45 -17.29 18.34
C ARG A 257 -7.85 -18.07 17.09
N ASP A 258 -7.76 -17.44 15.93
CA ASP A 258 -8.18 -18.03 14.66
C ASP A 258 -7.37 -19.31 14.36
N ALA A 259 -6.06 -19.32 14.65
CA ALA A 259 -5.22 -20.51 14.52
C ALA A 259 -5.63 -21.63 15.50
N HIS A 260 -5.96 -21.28 16.76
CA HIS A 260 -6.50 -22.24 17.74
C HIS A 260 -7.83 -22.86 17.32
N GLU A 261 -8.66 -22.09 16.61
CA GLU A 261 -9.95 -22.53 16.06
C GLU A 261 -9.81 -23.34 14.76
N GLY A 262 -8.57 -23.60 14.31
CA GLY A 262 -8.29 -24.44 13.14
C GLY A 262 -8.41 -23.70 11.81
N ALA A 263 -8.32 -22.38 11.80
CA ALA A 263 -8.20 -21.60 10.57
C ALA A 263 -6.96 -22.02 9.77
N GLU A 264 -7.11 -22.20 8.46
CA GLU A 264 -5.95 -22.36 7.59
C GLU A 264 -5.07 -21.10 7.61
N GLU A 265 -3.77 -21.32 7.80
CA GLU A 265 -2.77 -20.28 7.66
C GLU A 265 -2.49 -20.07 6.17
N PRO A 266 -2.57 -18.83 5.66
CA PRO A 266 -2.36 -18.58 4.25
C PRO A 266 -0.89 -18.84 3.91
N PRO A 267 -0.61 -19.53 2.79
CA PRO A 267 0.77 -19.84 2.39
C PRO A 267 1.59 -18.56 2.25
N GLU A 268 2.91 -18.65 2.41
CA GLU A 268 3.76 -17.49 2.19
C GLU A 268 3.84 -17.19 0.68
N PRO A 269 3.83 -15.91 0.24
CA PRO A 269 3.92 -15.56 -1.18
C PRO A 269 5.13 -16.15 -1.91
N GLN A 270 6.19 -16.47 -1.16
CA GLN A 270 7.43 -17.05 -1.64
C GLN A 270 7.37 -18.58 -1.88
N ASP A 271 6.35 -19.27 -1.38
CA ASP A 271 6.27 -20.74 -1.37
C ASP A 271 5.60 -21.35 -2.62
N LEU A 272 5.08 -20.54 -3.56
CA LEU A 272 4.14 -21.01 -4.58
C LEU A 272 4.57 -20.84 -6.05
N ASP A 273 5.78 -20.33 -6.27
CA ASP A 273 6.42 -20.29 -7.59
C ASP A 273 7.49 -21.39 -7.74
N ALA A 274 7.38 -22.48 -6.95
CA ALA A 274 8.27 -23.64 -7.00
C ALA A 274 7.74 -24.74 -7.93
#